data_AF-A0A920V7K0-F1
#
_entry.id   AF-A0A920V7K0-F1
#
_cell.length_a   1.000
_cell.length_b   1.000
_cell.length_c   1.000
_cell.angle_alpha   90.00
_cell.angle_beta   90.00
_cell.angle_gamma   90.00
#
_symmetry.space_group_name_H-M   'P 1'
#
loop_
_entity.id
_entity.type
_entity.pdbx_description
1 polymer ?
#
loop_
_entity_poly.entity_id
_entity_poly.type
_entity_poly.pdbx_seq_one_letter_code
_entity_poly.pdbx_strand_id
1 'polypeptide(L)'
;MGTIKKTEKLEHLSVVEIKGDDSAEFLQGQMTQDIYSIEDSKASVTSILNPQGRIVSTAFVFKWGESFILILNNEVRDKLITWLSRFIL
;
A
#
# COMPACT_ATOMS: atom_id res chain seq x y z
N MET A 1 17.49 -14.33 25.97
CA MET A 1 18.34 -15.04 24.99
C MET A 1 17.50 -15.28 23.76
N GLY A 2 17.82 -14.66 22.62
CA GLY A 2 17.03 -14.80 21.40
C GLY A 2 17.94 -14.87 20.18
N THR A 3 17.75 -15.91 19.37
CA THR A 3 18.46 -16.12 18.11
C THR A 3 17.43 -16.20 16.98
N ILE A 4 17.65 -15.47 15.90
CA ILE A 4 16.82 -15.36 14.69
C ILE A 4 17.74 -15.82 13.53
N LYS A 5 17.59 -16.95 12.84
CA LYS A 5 16.55 -17.62 12.03
C LYS A 5 16.48 -17.14 10.57
N LYS A 6 16.41 -18.14 9.68
CA LYS A 6 16.47 -18.10 8.22
C LYS A 6 15.59 -17.00 7.61
N THR A 7 16.18 -16.18 6.77
CA THR A 7 15.54 -15.13 5.96
C THR A 7 15.63 -15.49 4.48
N GLU A 8 14.65 -15.05 3.68
CA GLU A 8 14.62 -15.24 2.22
C GLU A 8 14.22 -13.94 1.54
N LYS A 9 14.71 -13.74 0.32
CA LYS A 9 14.32 -12.61 -0.51
C LYS A 9 12.96 -12.89 -1.15
N LEU A 10 12.02 -11.95 -1.02
CA LEU A 10 10.68 -12.08 -1.60
C LEU A 10 10.62 -11.42 -2.98
N GLU A 11 11.20 -12.08 -4.00
CA GLU A 11 11.32 -11.51 -5.35
C GLU A 11 9.98 -11.29 -6.10
N HIS A 12 8.88 -11.83 -5.59
CA HIS A 12 7.54 -11.64 -6.15
C HIS A 12 6.83 -10.40 -5.58
N LEU A 13 7.40 -9.75 -4.56
CA LEU A 13 6.83 -8.56 -3.94
C LEU A 13 7.60 -7.29 -4.30
N SER A 14 6.88 -6.18 -4.34
CA SER A 14 7.40 -4.82 -4.40
C SER A 14 6.90 -4.01 -3.22
N VAL A 15 7.62 -2.92 -2.98
CA VAL A 15 7.26 -1.89 -2.02
C VAL A 15 7.04 -0.58 -2.79
N VAL A 16 5.92 0.10 -2.52
CA VAL A 16 5.61 1.43 -3.04
C VAL A 16 5.43 2.36 -1.86
N GLU A 17 6.21 3.44 -1.81
CA GLU A 17 6.08 4.48 -0.80
C GLU A 17 5.22 5.63 -1.33
N ILE A 18 4.31 6.10 -0.49
CA ILE A 18 3.44 7.24 -0.78
C ILE A 18 3.62 8.24 0.35
N LYS A 19 4.07 9.45 -0.01
CA LYS A 19 4.33 10.55 0.93
C LYS A 19 3.73 11.84 0.39
N GLY A 20 3.25 12.68 1.29
CA GLY A 20 2.69 14.00 1.01
C GLY A 20 1.73 14.40 2.13
N ASP A 21 1.51 15.71 2.28
CA ASP A 21 0.67 16.26 3.34
C ASP A 21 -0.77 15.71 3.26
N ASP A 22 -1.27 15.52 2.03
CA ASP A 22 -2.63 15.01 1.77
C ASP A 22 -2.68 13.49 1.53
N SER A 23 -1.58 12.76 1.79
CA SER A 23 -1.47 11.33 1.45
C SER A 23 -2.53 10.46 2.15
N ALA A 24 -2.87 10.76 3.40
CA ALA A 24 -3.90 10.02 4.13
C ALA A 24 -5.29 10.21 3.51
N GLU A 25 -5.67 11.46 3.21
CA GLU A 25 -6.95 11.80 2.58
C GLU A 25 -7.05 11.20 1.18
N PHE A 26 -5.98 11.34 0.39
CA PHE A 26 -5.87 10.74 -0.92
C PHE A 26 -6.12 9.22 -0.86
N LEU A 27 -5.39 8.50 -0.01
CA LEU A 27 -5.49 7.04 0.06
C LEU A 27 -6.82 6.58 0.64
N GLN A 28 -7.42 7.32 1.58
CA GLN A 28 -8.76 7.04 2.10
C GLN A 28 -9.80 6.96 0.96
N GLY A 29 -9.67 7.82 -0.05
CA GLY A 29 -10.54 7.83 -1.23
C GLY A 29 -10.25 6.73 -2.27
N GLN A 30 -9.08 6.09 -2.22
CA GLN A 30 -8.65 5.09 -3.21
C GLN A 30 -8.76 3.65 -2.70
N MET A 31 -8.84 3.45 -1.39
CA MET A 31 -8.67 2.15 -0.73
C MET A 31 -9.92 1.71 0.01
N THR A 32 -10.10 0.38 0.13
CA THR A 32 -11.22 -0.18 0.91
C THR A 32 -10.96 -0.18 2.42
N GLN A 33 -9.71 0.00 2.84
CA GLN A 33 -9.31 0.05 4.24
C GLN A 33 -9.50 1.47 4.79
N ASP A 34 -9.85 1.59 6.07
CA ASP A 34 -9.83 2.87 6.78
C ASP A 34 -8.37 3.28 7.08
N ILE A 35 -7.81 4.12 6.21
CA ILE A 35 -6.42 4.58 6.23
C ILE A 35 -6.12 5.42 7.48
N TYR A 36 -7.10 6.17 7.98
CA TYR A 36 -6.94 6.96 9.21
C TYR A 36 -6.75 6.09 10.46
N SER A 37 -7.17 4.82 10.42
CA SER A 37 -6.99 3.87 11.52
C SER A 37 -5.64 3.13 11.51
N ILE A 38 -4.80 3.36 10.49
CA ILE A 38 -3.52 2.67 10.34
C ILE A 38 -2.45 3.32 11.22
N GLU A 39 -1.80 2.48 12.03
CA GLU A 39 -0.73 2.87 12.95
C GLU A 39 0.62 2.29 12.51
N ASP A 40 1.73 2.90 12.94
CA ASP A 40 3.12 2.56 12.56
C ASP A 40 3.53 1.10 12.86
N SER A 41 2.74 0.39 13.67
CA SER A 41 3.07 -0.95 14.18
C SER A 41 2.33 -2.08 13.47
N LYS A 42 1.42 -1.76 12.53
CA LYS A 42 0.46 -2.74 12.02
C LYS A 42 0.23 -2.59 10.53
N ALA A 43 0.47 -3.69 9.81
CA ALA A 43 0.04 -3.84 8.43
C ALA A 43 -1.41 -4.32 8.36
N SER A 44 -2.16 -3.72 7.45
CA SER A 44 -3.54 -4.06 7.11
C SER A 44 -3.64 -4.44 5.64
N VAL A 45 -4.58 -5.31 5.28
CA VAL A 45 -4.88 -5.60 3.87
C VAL A 45 -5.84 -4.53 3.34
N THR A 46 -5.61 -4.12 2.10
CA THR A 46 -6.49 -3.21 1.37
C THR A 46 -6.66 -3.65 -0.08
N SER A 47 -7.76 -3.22 -0.69
CA SER A 47 -7.98 -3.30 -2.14
C SER A 47 -8.10 -1.89 -2.71
N ILE A 48 -7.57 -1.70 -3.91
CA ILE A 48 -7.79 -0.51 -4.74
C ILE A 48 -8.80 -0.90 -5.80
N LEU A 49 -9.89 -0.15 -5.88
CA LEU A 49 -11.00 -0.44 -6.79
C LEU A 49 -11.08 0.59 -7.92
N ASN A 50 -11.65 0.18 -9.04
CA ASN A 50 -12.07 1.11 -10.07
C ASN A 50 -13.48 1.66 -9.78
N PRO A 51 -13.98 2.65 -10.53
CA PRO A 51 -15.31 3.22 -10.30
C PRO A 51 -16.48 2.23 -10.45
N GLN A 52 -16.26 1.07 -11.09
CA GLN A 52 -17.24 -0.01 -11.21
C GLN A 52 -17.13 -1.03 -10.06
N GLY A 53 -16.33 -0.76 -9.03
CA GLY A 53 -16.10 -1.65 -7.89
C GLY A 53 -15.21 -2.87 -8.19
N ARG A 54 -14.54 -2.91 -9.34
CA ARG A 54 -13.63 -4.02 -9.69
C ARG A 54 -12.25 -3.77 -9.12
N ILE A 55 -11.59 -4.83 -8.65
CA ILE A 55 -10.26 -4.76 -8.07
C ILE A 55 -9.23 -4.40 -9.14
N VAL A 56 -8.48 -3.32 -8.90
CA VAL A 56 -7.31 -2.91 -9.67
C VAL A 56 -6.07 -3.63 -9.13
N SER A 57 -5.90 -3.63 -7.80
CA SER A 57 -4.83 -4.30 -7.06
C SER A 57 -5.25 -4.56 -5.60
N THR A 58 -4.57 -5.49 -4.95
CA THR A 58 -4.54 -5.63 -3.49
C THR A 58 -3.16 -5.28 -2.98
N ALA A 59 -3.06 -4.88 -1.71
CA ALA A 59 -1.79 -4.60 -1.05
C ALA A 59 -1.90 -4.81 0.46
N PHE A 60 -0.76 -5.05 1.11
CA PHE A 60 -0.62 -4.67 2.50
C PHE A 60 -0.31 -3.17 2.56
N VAL A 61 -0.91 -2.47 3.51
CA VAL A 61 -0.66 -1.06 3.80
C VAL A 61 -0.28 -0.91 5.26
N PHE A 62 0.75 -0.12 5.54
CA PHE A 62 1.13 0.29 6.89
C PHE A 62 1.75 1.69 6.85
N LYS A 63 1.82 2.33 8.02
CA LYS A 63 2.45 3.64 8.16
C LYS A 63 3.93 3.48 8.53
N TRP A 64 4.78 4.33 7.98
CA TRP A 64 6.19 4.42 8.29
C TRP A 64 6.58 5.89 8.42
N GLY A 65 6.46 6.43 9.63
CA GLY A 65 6.69 7.86 9.88
C GLY A 65 5.62 8.71 9.20
N GLU A 66 6.02 9.55 8.24
CA GLU A 66 5.09 10.40 7.47
C GLU A 66 4.61 9.74 6.16
N SER A 67 5.07 8.53 5.88
CA SER A 67 4.76 7.82 4.65
C SER A 67 3.77 6.68 4.89
N PHE A 68 3.01 6.34 3.86
CA PHE A 68 2.34 5.06 3.75
C PHE A 68 3.13 4.12 2.85
N ILE A 69 3.27 2.88 3.29
CA ILE A 69 3.97 1.84 2.54
C ILE A 69 2.97 0.81 2.05
N LEU A 70 3.00 0.54 0.75
CA LEU A 70 2.26 -0.53 0.12
C LEU A 70 3.19 -1.68 -0.25
N ILE A 71 2.85 -2.90 0.18
CA ILE A 71 3.51 -4.13 -0.25
C ILE A 71 2.54 -4.93 -1.11
N LEU A 72 2.93 -5.23 -2.34
CA LEU A 72 2.08 -5.89 -3.34
C LEU A 72 2.89 -6.77 -4.28
N ASN A 73 2.20 -7.55 -5.11
CA ASN A 73 2.84 -8.37 -6.13
C ASN A 73 3.49 -7.49 -7.22
N ASN A 74 4.72 -7.83 -7.60
CA ASN A 74 5.50 -7.14 -8.64
C ASN A 74 4.76 -7.01 -9.98
N GLU A 75 3.94 -7.98 -10.36
CA GLU A 75 3.20 -7.98 -11.62
C GLU A 75 2.17 -6.86 -11.73
N VAL A 76 1.66 -6.36 -10.60
CA VAL A 76 0.61 -5.33 -10.55
C VAL A 76 1.13 -3.96 -10.11
N ARG A 77 2.41 -3.86 -9.72
CA ARG A 77 3.04 -2.62 -9.21
C ARG A 77 2.86 -1.45 -10.17
N ASP A 78 3.32 -1.59 -11.41
CA ASP A 78 3.34 -0.47 -12.36
C ASP A 78 1.92 -0.07 -12.78
N LYS A 79 1.00 -1.05 -12.82
CA LYS A 79 -0.43 -0.80 -13.03
C LYS A 79 -1.04 -0.01 -11.87
N LEU A 80 -0.72 -0.36 -10.62
CA LEU A 80 -1.18 0.38 -9.45
C LEU A 80 -0.64 1.81 -9.46
N ILE A 81 0.66 2.00 -9.68
CA ILE A 81 1.28 3.33 -9.75
C ILE A 81 0.60 4.17 -10.82
N THR A 82 0.50 3.64 -12.05
CA THR A 82 -0.18 4.30 -13.17
C THR A 82 -1.63 4.65 -12.85
N TRP A 83 -2.33 3.79 -12.09
CA TRP A 83 -3.71 4.05 -11.67
C TRP A 83 -3.79 5.20 -10.67
N LEU A 84 -3.03 5.14 -9.58
CA LEU A 84 -3.03 6.17 -8.53
C LEU A 84 -2.58 7.53 -9.06
N SER A 85 -1.57 7.56 -9.95
CA SER A 85 -1.07 8.80 -10.55
C SER A 85 -2.11 9.60 -11.34
N ARG A 86 -3.24 8.99 -11.76
CA ARG A 86 -4.34 9.70 -12.45
C ARG A 86 -5.10 10.66 -11.55
N PHE A 87 -4.98 10.47 -10.25
CA PHE A 87 -5.71 11.21 -9.23
C PHE A 87 -4.79 12.17 -8.45
N ILE A 88 -3.53 12.29 -8.87
CA ILE A 88 -2.57 13.27 -8.36
C ILE A 88 -2.57 14.44 -9.36
N LEU A 89 -2.82 15.65 -8.86
CA LEU A 89 -2.86 16.90 -9.63
C LEU A 89 -1.54 17.66 -9.54
#